data_AF-A0A2Z6ULT9-F1
#
_entry.id   AF-A0A2Z6ULT9-F1
#
_cell.length_a   1.000
_cell.length_b   1.000
_cell.length_c   1.000
_cell.angle_alpha   90.00
_cell.angle_beta   90.00
_cell.angle_gamma   90.00
#
_symmetry.space_group_name_H-M   'P 1'
#
loop_
_entity.id
_entity.type
_entity.pdbx_description
1 polymer ?
#
loop_
_entity_poly.entity_id
_entity_poly.type
_entity_poly.pdbx_seq_one_letter_code
_entity_poly.pdbx_strand_id
1 'polypeptide(L)'
;MQKRLKVYLQTYPLNSLQKTVISTVTDEKLPLNTDWRSLLLEKITSPVRFMDAVKSAEKEVDLFIEVGSGSILSRLVADITDIPVISLDSSSESLQGLLKTVAVMFVNGVKVNYQGLFEDRFSRPFNLDYQPHFIANPCEIKAKGKSQQAKVENIDLLLPNHSQNLKPETSNLKPQI
;
A
#
# COMPACT_ATOMS: atom_id res chain seq x y z
N MET A 1 15.01 -7.73 -39.68
CA MET A 1 14.26 -7.01 -38.62
C MET A 1 14.57 -5.51 -38.60
N GLN A 2 15.83 -5.09 -38.48
CA GLN A 2 16.23 -3.67 -38.38
C GLN A 2 15.72 -2.77 -39.52
N LYS A 3 15.68 -3.23 -40.77
CA LYS A 3 15.18 -2.42 -41.90
C LYS A 3 13.73 -1.96 -41.72
N ARG A 4 12.85 -2.84 -41.22
CA ARG A 4 11.44 -2.50 -40.96
C ARG A 4 11.31 -1.50 -39.82
N LEU A 5 12.05 -1.71 -38.74
CA LEU A 5 12.06 -0.80 -37.60
C LEU A 5 12.62 0.58 -37.97
N LYS A 6 13.69 0.63 -38.78
CA LYS A 6 14.27 1.90 -39.26
C LYS A 6 13.25 2.75 -40.00
N VAL A 7 12.49 2.13 -40.90
CA VAL A 7 11.39 2.80 -41.63
C VAL A 7 10.31 3.28 -40.66
N TYR A 8 9.92 2.44 -39.69
CA TYR A 8 8.92 2.82 -38.69
C TYR A 8 9.37 4.00 -37.81
N LEU A 9 10.61 4.01 -37.34
CA LEU A 9 11.12 5.10 -36.51
C LEU A 9 11.15 6.45 -37.26
N GLN A 10 11.23 6.45 -38.59
CA GLN A 10 11.12 7.68 -39.38
C GLN A 10 9.72 8.32 -39.32
N THR A 11 8.67 7.54 -39.04
CA THR A 11 7.30 8.05 -38.94
C THR A 11 6.95 8.55 -37.54
N TYR A 12 7.83 8.35 -36.54
CA TYR A 12 7.56 8.72 -35.16
C TYR A 12 8.27 10.04 -34.78
N PRO A 13 7.55 11.03 -34.21
CA PRO A 13 8.20 12.23 -33.69
C PRO A 13 8.98 11.89 -32.43
N LEU A 14 10.28 12.18 -32.42
CA LEU A 14 11.15 12.01 -31.25
C LEU A 14 11.69 13.38 -30.86
N ASN A 15 11.43 13.76 -29.61
CA ASN A 15 11.91 15.01 -29.04
C ASN A 15 13.34 14.86 -28.49
N SER A 16 13.99 15.98 -28.23
CA SER A 16 15.29 16.00 -27.55
C SER A 16 15.19 15.49 -26.10
N LEU A 17 16.33 15.07 -25.56
CA LEU A 17 16.46 14.73 -24.15
C LEU A 17 16.08 15.91 -23.25
N GLN A 18 15.23 15.66 -22.26
CA GLN A 18 14.90 16.63 -21.22
C GLN A 18 15.60 16.34 -19.88
N LYS A 19 16.14 15.13 -19.74
CA LYS A 19 16.82 14.64 -18.54
C LYS A 19 18.09 13.91 -18.94
N THR A 20 19.01 13.78 -18.01
CA THR A 20 20.21 12.96 -18.19
C THR A 20 19.80 11.51 -18.44
N VAL A 21 20.36 10.90 -19.47
CA VAL A 21 20.19 9.47 -19.77
C VAL A 21 21.57 8.87 -19.93
N ILE A 22 21.82 7.77 -19.19
CA ILE A 22 23.01 6.95 -19.38
C ILE A 22 22.62 5.76 -20.23
N SER A 23 23.33 5.56 -21.33
CA SER A 23 23.02 4.50 -22.28
C SER A 23 23.55 3.17 -21.80
N THR A 24 22.71 2.14 -21.81
CA THR A 24 23.13 0.75 -21.57
C THR A 24 23.82 0.12 -22.79
N VAL A 25 24.07 0.90 -23.85
CA VAL A 25 24.83 0.45 -25.04
C VAL A 25 26.23 1.03 -24.99
N THR A 26 26.34 2.33 -24.75
CA THR A 26 27.62 3.05 -24.75
C THR A 26 28.23 3.18 -23.36
N ASP A 27 27.46 2.97 -22.29
CA ASP A 27 27.85 3.19 -20.87
C ASP A 27 28.13 4.68 -20.53
N GLU A 28 27.72 5.57 -21.42
CA GLU A 28 27.98 7.00 -21.29
C GLU A 28 26.68 7.79 -21.19
N LYS A 29 26.80 8.97 -20.59
CA LYS A 29 25.74 9.98 -20.65
C LYS A 29 25.53 10.40 -22.09
N LEU A 30 24.27 10.40 -22.51
CA LEU A 30 23.89 10.82 -23.84
C LEU A 30 23.88 12.36 -23.95
N PRO A 31 24.55 12.93 -24.97
CA PRO A 31 24.40 14.35 -25.30
C PRO A 31 22.95 14.73 -25.62
N LEU A 32 22.53 15.96 -25.33
CA LEU A 32 21.15 16.40 -25.57
C LEU A 32 20.72 16.33 -27.05
N ASN A 33 21.68 16.41 -27.97
CA ASN A 33 21.52 16.31 -29.42
C ASN A 33 21.70 14.87 -29.97
N THR A 34 21.62 13.84 -29.11
CA THR A 34 21.75 12.44 -29.52
C THR A 34 20.74 12.07 -30.60
N ASP A 35 21.22 11.40 -31.67
CA ASP A 35 20.33 10.76 -32.65
C ASP A 35 19.74 9.47 -32.06
N TRP A 36 18.58 9.62 -31.43
CA TRP A 36 17.82 8.53 -30.83
C TRP A 36 17.48 7.40 -31.80
N ARG A 37 17.22 7.71 -33.08
CA ARG A 37 16.76 6.69 -34.02
C ARG A 37 17.88 5.70 -34.30
N SER A 38 19.10 6.22 -34.52
CA SER A 38 20.28 5.41 -34.71
C SER A 38 20.60 4.60 -33.45
N LEU A 39 20.56 5.24 -32.26
CA LEU A 39 20.82 4.56 -31.00
C LEU A 39 19.81 3.43 -30.69
N LEU A 40 18.51 3.64 -30.95
CA LEU A 40 17.48 2.62 -30.73
C LEU A 40 17.65 1.42 -31.68
N LEU A 41 18.07 1.66 -32.93
CA LEU A 41 18.36 0.60 -33.88
C LEU A 41 19.58 -0.23 -33.47
N GLU A 42 20.62 0.45 -32.99
CA GLU A 42 21.83 -0.18 -32.48
C GLU A 42 21.54 -1.01 -31.23
N LYS A 43 20.78 -0.47 -30.27
CA LYS A 43 20.44 -1.12 -28.99
C LYS A 43 19.81 -2.50 -29.15
N ILE A 44 19.09 -2.75 -30.24
CA ILE A 44 18.43 -4.05 -30.47
C ILE A 44 19.42 -5.17 -30.74
N THR A 45 20.60 -4.85 -31.28
CA THR A 45 21.63 -5.84 -31.61
C THR A 45 22.86 -5.74 -30.73
N SER A 46 23.09 -4.59 -30.10
CA SER A 46 24.23 -4.38 -29.21
C SER A 46 24.01 -5.05 -27.85
N PRO A 47 25.07 -5.55 -27.21
CA PRO A 47 24.98 -6.10 -25.86
C PRO A 47 24.53 -5.03 -24.85
N VAL A 48 23.79 -5.45 -23.83
CA VAL A 48 23.31 -4.58 -22.76
C VAL A 48 24.36 -4.48 -21.65
N ARG A 49 25.02 -3.34 -21.55
CA ARG A 49 26.01 -2.99 -20.52
C ARG A 49 25.36 -2.32 -19.30
N PHE A 50 24.38 -3.00 -18.70
CA PHE A 50 23.59 -2.42 -17.60
C PHE A 50 24.42 -2.13 -16.34
N MET A 51 25.26 -3.09 -15.92
CA MET A 51 26.07 -2.94 -14.71
C MET A 51 27.06 -1.79 -14.81
N ASP A 52 27.65 -1.59 -15.99
CA ASP A 52 28.56 -0.47 -16.23
C ASP A 52 27.79 0.86 -16.12
N ALA A 53 26.61 0.94 -16.76
CA ALA A 53 25.77 2.13 -16.72
C ALA A 53 25.35 2.52 -15.29
N VAL A 54 25.10 1.52 -14.43
CA VAL A 54 24.82 1.72 -13.00
C VAL A 54 26.04 2.30 -12.28
N LYS A 55 27.24 1.75 -12.48
CA LYS A 55 28.48 2.28 -11.89
C LYS A 55 28.82 3.70 -12.37
N SER A 56 28.44 4.02 -13.60
CA SER A 56 28.56 5.37 -14.15
C SER A 56 27.59 6.33 -13.43
N ALA A 57 26.34 5.90 -13.21
CA ALA A 57 25.29 6.67 -12.55
C ALA A 57 25.54 6.87 -11.04
N GLU A 58 26.09 5.86 -10.36
CA GLU A 58 26.36 5.83 -8.92
C GLU A 58 27.15 7.06 -8.43
N LYS A 59 27.99 7.63 -9.29
CA LYS A 59 28.81 8.81 -8.98
C LYS A 59 28.01 10.09 -8.80
N GLU A 60 26.72 10.09 -9.16
CA GLU A 60 25.91 11.30 -9.30
C GLU A 60 24.50 11.17 -8.71
N VAL A 61 24.20 10.05 -8.06
CA VAL A 61 22.87 9.78 -7.50
C VAL A 61 22.98 9.26 -6.07
N ASP A 62 22.00 9.64 -5.24
CA ASP A 62 21.90 9.19 -3.86
C ASP A 62 20.85 8.08 -3.66
N LEU A 63 20.07 7.76 -4.71
CA LEU A 63 18.99 6.78 -4.68
C LEU A 63 18.73 6.22 -6.09
N PHE A 64 18.64 4.89 -6.21
CA PHE A 64 18.14 4.21 -7.38
C PHE A 64 16.68 3.79 -7.19
N ILE A 65 15.86 4.01 -8.23
CA ILE A 65 14.46 3.57 -8.27
C ILE A 65 14.27 2.71 -9.52
N GLU A 66 13.93 1.43 -9.35
CA GLU A 66 13.49 0.59 -10.46
C GLU A 66 12.03 0.92 -10.80
N VAL A 67 11.82 1.43 -12.01
CA VAL A 67 10.50 1.71 -12.55
C VAL A 67 10.12 0.59 -13.51
N GLY A 68 9.21 -0.27 -13.08
CA GLY A 68 8.74 -1.41 -13.85
C GLY A 68 8.04 -2.43 -12.97
N SER A 69 7.73 -3.59 -13.56
CA SER A 69 7.17 -4.72 -12.84
C SER A 69 8.26 -5.51 -12.11
N GLY A 70 7.99 -5.91 -10.88
CA GLY A 70 8.91 -6.74 -10.09
C GLY A 70 10.01 -5.95 -9.39
N SER A 71 11.14 -6.60 -9.16
CA SER A 71 12.25 -6.09 -8.34
C SER A 71 13.60 -6.69 -8.76
N ILE A 72 13.71 -7.13 -10.01
CA ILE A 72 14.88 -7.88 -10.49
C ILE A 72 16.07 -6.96 -10.62
N LEU A 73 15.89 -5.77 -11.23
CA LEU A 73 16.99 -4.83 -11.41
C LEU A 73 17.43 -4.25 -10.07
N SER A 74 16.49 -4.01 -9.14
CA SER A 74 16.81 -3.50 -7.81
C SER A 74 17.70 -4.44 -7.04
N ARG A 75 17.45 -5.76 -7.11
CA ARG A 75 18.31 -6.78 -6.49
C ARG A 75 19.69 -6.80 -7.14
N LEU A 76 19.75 -6.79 -8.47
CA LEU A 76 21.02 -6.78 -9.21
C LEU A 76 21.86 -5.53 -8.89
N VAL A 77 21.22 -4.37 -8.79
CA VAL A 77 21.89 -3.10 -8.44
C VAL A 77 22.37 -3.14 -6.99
N ALA A 78 21.54 -3.62 -6.05
CA ALA A 78 21.90 -3.73 -4.64
C ALA A 78 23.13 -4.64 -4.39
N ASP A 79 23.41 -5.60 -5.27
CA ASP A 79 24.59 -6.46 -5.16
C ASP A 79 25.90 -5.76 -5.58
N ILE A 80 25.84 -4.58 -6.22
CA ILE A 80 27.00 -3.93 -6.84
C ILE A 80 27.24 -2.48 -6.43
N THR A 81 26.36 -1.88 -5.62
CA THR A 81 26.49 -0.52 -5.11
C THR A 81 25.99 -0.43 -3.67
N ASP A 82 26.59 0.49 -2.90
CA ASP A 82 26.13 0.84 -1.57
C ASP A 82 25.00 1.90 -1.59
N ILE A 83 24.68 2.46 -2.76
CA ILE A 83 23.59 3.44 -2.92
C ILE A 83 22.24 2.73 -2.70
N PRO A 84 21.33 3.30 -1.88
CA PRO A 84 20.01 2.74 -1.67
C PRO A 84 19.26 2.46 -2.97
N VAL A 85 18.62 1.30 -3.05
CA VAL A 85 17.83 0.87 -4.21
C VAL A 85 16.44 0.46 -3.77
N ILE A 86 15.42 0.95 -4.46
CA ILE A 86 14.02 0.55 -4.24
C ILE A 86 13.32 0.23 -5.55
N SER A 87 12.49 -0.82 -5.55
CA SER A 87 11.59 -1.06 -6.67
C SER A 87 10.22 -0.44 -6.44
N LEU A 88 9.70 0.18 -7.49
CA LEU A 88 8.33 0.64 -7.55
C LEU A 88 7.33 -0.52 -7.61
N ASP A 89 7.72 -1.64 -8.22
CA ASP A 89 6.86 -2.80 -8.54
C ASP A 89 5.47 -2.37 -9.06
N SER A 90 5.47 -1.62 -10.16
CA SER A 90 4.30 -0.87 -10.66
C SER A 90 3.14 -1.74 -11.12
N SER A 91 3.33 -3.05 -11.24
CA SER A 91 2.33 -4.02 -11.66
C SER A 91 1.83 -4.89 -10.51
N SER A 92 2.24 -4.59 -9.28
CA SER A 92 1.74 -5.25 -8.08
C SER A 92 0.25 -4.94 -7.85
N GLU A 93 -0.49 -5.88 -7.27
CA GLU A 93 -1.86 -5.62 -6.77
C GLU A 93 -1.87 -4.68 -5.54
N SER A 94 -0.69 -4.39 -4.98
CA SER A 94 -0.53 -3.52 -3.83
C SER A 94 0.13 -2.19 -4.17
N LEU A 95 -0.39 -1.10 -3.61
CA LEU A 95 0.26 0.21 -3.64
C LEU A 95 1.49 0.31 -2.72
N GLN A 96 1.86 -0.76 -1.99
CA GLN A 96 2.99 -0.71 -1.07
C GLN A 96 4.30 -0.28 -1.74
N GLY A 97 4.61 -0.77 -2.95
CA GLY A 97 5.84 -0.42 -3.66
C GLY A 97 5.90 1.08 -3.97
N LEU A 98 4.82 1.62 -4.53
CA LEU A 98 4.65 3.06 -4.77
C LEU A 98 4.75 3.88 -3.48
N LEU A 99 3.98 3.54 -2.45
CA LEU A 99 3.94 4.32 -1.20
C LEU A 99 5.29 4.28 -0.46
N LYS A 100 6.00 3.13 -0.47
CA LYS A 100 7.36 3.03 0.07
C LYS A 100 8.33 3.90 -0.72
N THR A 101 8.26 3.89 -2.05
CA THR A 101 9.10 4.73 -2.92
C THR A 101 8.86 6.22 -2.64
N VAL A 102 7.59 6.64 -2.56
CA VAL A 102 7.20 8.01 -2.20
C VAL A 102 7.73 8.40 -0.82
N ALA A 103 7.59 7.51 0.18
CA ALA A 103 8.10 7.76 1.52
C ALA A 103 9.63 7.90 1.54
N VAL A 104 10.36 7.02 0.84
CA VAL A 104 11.83 7.10 0.73
C VAL A 104 12.23 8.42 0.06
N MET A 105 11.60 8.79 -1.05
CA MET A 105 11.87 10.07 -1.72
C MET A 105 11.59 11.27 -0.81
N PHE A 106 10.48 11.25 -0.08
CA PHE A 106 10.10 12.30 0.86
C PHE A 106 11.12 12.45 2.00
N VAL A 107 11.54 11.34 2.62
CA VAL A 107 12.54 11.34 3.71
C VAL A 107 13.91 11.84 3.21
N ASN A 108 14.24 11.58 1.94
CA ASN A 108 15.45 12.10 1.28
C ASN A 108 15.31 13.57 0.80
N GLY A 109 14.24 14.27 1.19
CA GLY A 109 14.04 15.69 0.85
C GLY A 109 13.66 15.95 -0.61
N VAL A 110 13.33 14.92 -1.39
CA VAL A 110 12.83 15.11 -2.74
C VAL A 110 11.43 15.71 -2.66
N LYS A 111 11.18 16.77 -3.43
CA LYS A 111 9.85 17.37 -3.54
C LYS A 111 8.91 16.41 -4.28
N VAL A 112 8.18 15.59 -3.54
CA VAL A 112 7.18 14.68 -4.09
C VAL A 112 5.82 15.37 -4.18
N ASN A 113 5.16 15.26 -5.34
CA ASN A 113 3.77 15.68 -5.49
C ASN A 113 2.82 14.60 -4.93
N TYR A 114 2.71 14.53 -3.60
CA TYR A 114 1.81 13.57 -2.95
C TYR A 114 0.33 13.92 -3.11
N GLN A 115 -0.03 15.13 -3.57
CA GLN A 115 -1.42 15.51 -3.82
C GLN A 115 -2.07 14.58 -4.84
N GLY A 116 -1.29 14.07 -5.80
CA GLY A 116 -1.75 13.06 -6.76
C GLY A 116 -2.31 11.77 -6.13
N LEU A 117 -1.90 11.41 -4.91
CA LEU A 117 -2.45 10.24 -4.20
C LEU A 117 -3.89 10.45 -3.72
N PHE A 118 -4.33 11.70 -3.67
CA PHE A 118 -5.65 12.11 -3.20
C PHE A 118 -6.51 12.71 -4.30
N GLU A 119 -6.02 12.76 -5.55
CA GLU A 119 -6.85 13.08 -6.71
C GLU A 119 -8.06 12.16 -6.74
N ASP A 120 -9.23 12.74 -7.03
CA ASP A 120 -10.53 12.07 -7.04
C ASP A 120 -10.95 11.39 -5.72
N ARG A 121 -10.28 11.70 -4.60
CA ARG A 121 -10.64 11.22 -3.26
C ARG A 121 -11.06 12.37 -2.36
N PHE A 122 -12.14 12.16 -1.60
CA PHE A 122 -12.48 13.08 -0.53
C PHE A 122 -11.39 13.03 0.54
N SER A 123 -10.70 14.15 0.74
CA SER A 123 -9.75 14.35 1.83
C SER A 123 -10.14 15.63 2.58
N ARG A 124 -9.85 15.65 3.88
CA ARG A 124 -10.00 16.86 4.71
C ARG A 124 -8.72 17.04 5.52
N PRO A 125 -8.28 18.28 5.77
CA PRO A 125 -7.18 18.53 6.70
C PRO A 125 -7.45 17.83 8.04
N PHE A 126 -6.46 17.09 8.52
CA PHE A 126 -6.52 16.47 9.83
C PHE A 126 -5.82 17.39 10.83
N ASN A 127 -6.58 17.92 11.79
CA ASN A 127 -6.01 18.70 12.88
C ASN A 127 -5.42 17.74 13.91
N LEU A 128 -4.10 17.74 14.07
CA LEU A 128 -3.39 16.89 15.03
C LEU A 128 -3.72 17.23 16.49
N ASP A 129 -4.11 18.47 16.76
CA ASP A 129 -4.49 18.94 18.10
C ASP A 129 -5.97 18.67 18.42
N TYR A 130 -6.71 18.05 17.49
CA TYR A 130 -8.12 17.76 17.69
C TYR A 130 -8.33 16.73 18.80
N GLN A 131 -9.12 17.10 19.80
CA GLN A 131 -9.55 16.21 20.89
C GLN A 131 -10.94 15.64 20.53
N PRO A 132 -11.05 14.41 20.03
CA PRO A 132 -12.32 13.86 19.59
C PRO A 132 -13.28 13.65 20.77
N HIS A 133 -14.50 14.17 20.66
CA HIS A 133 -15.59 13.79 21.54
C HIS A 133 -16.40 12.68 20.86
N PHE A 134 -16.27 11.46 21.37
CA PHE A 134 -16.98 10.30 20.82
C PHE A 134 -18.38 10.19 21.43
N ILE A 135 -19.31 9.66 20.64
CA ILE A 135 -20.62 9.27 21.14
C ILE A 135 -20.39 8.12 22.13
N ALA A 136 -20.80 8.30 23.39
CA ALA A 136 -20.76 7.24 24.39
C ALA A 136 -22.00 6.35 24.27
N ASN A 137 -21.82 5.04 24.31
CA ASN A 137 -22.93 4.09 24.37
C ASN A 137 -23.67 4.27 25.71
N PRO A 138 -24.99 4.58 25.71
CA PRO A 138 -25.76 4.75 26.95
C PRO A 138 -25.70 3.55 27.91
N CYS A 139 -25.52 2.33 27.37
CA CYS A 139 -25.42 1.09 28.16
C CYS A 139 -24.07 0.92 28.87
N GLU A 140 -23.05 1.70 28.52
CA GLU A 140 -21.70 1.65 29.13
C GLU A 140 -21.52 2.76 30.18
N ILE A 141 -22.48 3.66 30.30
CA ILE A 141 -22.49 4.72 31.31
C ILE A 141 -22.95 4.09 32.63
N LYS A 142 -22.03 3.91 33.59
CA LYS A 142 -22.40 3.56 34.97
C LYS A 142 -23.43 4.56 35.47
N ALA A 143 -24.62 4.07 35.81
CA ALA A 143 -25.65 4.90 36.43
C ALA A 143 -25.05 5.60 37.66
N LYS A 144 -25.03 6.94 37.66
CA LYS A 144 -24.74 7.73 38.85
C LYS A 144 -25.97 7.74 39.77
N GLY A 145 -26.37 6.56 40.23
CA GLY A 145 -27.31 6.39 41.32
C GLY A 145 -26.54 5.99 42.56
N LYS A 146 -26.80 6.63 43.71
CA LYS A 146 -26.40 6.05 44.99
C LYS A 146 -27.01 4.65 45.04
N SER A 147 -26.19 3.61 45.13
CA SER A 147 -26.66 2.27 45.47
C SER A 147 -27.29 2.38 46.86
N GLN A 148 -28.60 2.63 46.91
CA GLN A 148 -29.36 2.20 48.08
C GLN A 148 -29.29 0.69 48.03
N GLN A 149 -28.47 0.13 48.92
CA GLN A 149 -28.54 -1.26 49.28
C GLN A 149 -30.00 -1.52 49.68
N ALA A 150 -30.78 -2.07 48.76
CA ALA A 150 -32.07 -2.61 49.09
C ALA A 150 -31.80 -3.75 50.07
N LYS A 151 -32.00 -3.47 51.35
CA LYS A 151 -32.01 -4.49 52.40
C LYS A 151 -33.15 -5.42 52.00
N VAL A 152 -32.80 -6.62 51.55
CA VAL A 152 -33.79 -7.67 51.28
C VAL A 152 -34.29 -8.13 52.65
N GLU A 153 -35.32 -7.45 53.16
CA GLU A 153 -36.12 -7.95 54.26
C GLU A 153 -37.24 -8.80 53.64
N ASN A 154 -37.17 -10.11 53.92
CA ASN A 154 -38.07 -11.19 53.48
C ASN A 154 -37.95 -11.69 52.03
N ILE A 155 -37.18 -12.77 51.90
CA ILE A 155 -37.13 -13.67 50.73
C ILE A 155 -38.35 -14.60 50.70
N ASP A 156 -39.14 -14.67 51.78
CA ASP A 156 -40.22 -15.64 51.97
C ASP A 156 -41.56 -15.31 51.28
N LEU A 157 -41.69 -14.18 50.56
CA LEU A 157 -42.90 -13.85 49.79
C LEU A 157 -42.86 -14.28 48.32
N LEU A 158 -41.77 -14.88 47.85
CA LEU A 158 -41.62 -15.31 46.45
C LEU A 158 -41.71 -16.83 46.24
N LEU A 159 -42.05 -17.60 47.27
CA LEU A 159 -42.29 -19.03 47.15
C LEU A 159 -43.76 -19.35 47.50
N PRO A 160 -44.55 -19.92 46.57
CA PRO A 160 -45.92 -20.31 46.85
C PRO A 160 -45.94 -21.51 47.82
N ASN A 161 -46.29 -21.28 49.08
CA ASN A 161 -46.62 -22.33 50.02
C ASN A 161 -48.04 -22.82 49.77
N HIS A 162 -48.19 -24.06 49.31
CA HIS A 162 -49.20 -24.96 49.86
C HIS A 162 -48.85 -26.42 49.58
N SER A 163 -48.40 -27.11 50.63
CA SER A 163 -48.46 -28.57 50.74
C SER A 163 -49.91 -29.03 50.99
N GLN A 164 -50.35 -29.97 50.14
CA GLN A 164 -51.15 -31.19 50.41
C GLN A 164 -52.54 -31.10 51.09
N ASN A 165 -53.58 -31.56 50.39
CA ASN A 165 -54.34 -32.75 50.84
C ASN A 165 -55.29 -33.39 49.76
N LEU A 166 -54.97 -34.65 49.43
CA LEU A 166 -55.79 -35.82 49.02
C LEU A 166 -57.17 -35.67 48.34
N LYS A 167 -57.33 -36.35 47.19
CA LYS A 167 -58.04 -37.66 47.09
C LYS A 167 -57.65 -38.43 45.81
N PRO A 168 -57.62 -39.77 45.83
CA PRO A 168 -57.28 -40.59 44.67
C PRO A 168 -58.54 -41.01 43.91
N GLU A 169 -58.57 -40.87 42.59
CA GLU A 169 -59.40 -41.75 41.75
C GLU A 169 -58.63 -42.18 40.50
N THR A 170 -58.67 -43.49 40.31
CA THR A 170 -58.08 -44.30 39.26
C THR A 170 -58.79 -44.09 37.92
N SER A 171 -58.05 -44.11 36.81
CA SER A 171 -58.11 -45.22 35.83
C SER A 171 -57.52 -44.86 34.46
N ASN A 172 -56.60 -45.72 34.02
CA ASN A 172 -56.49 -46.30 32.66
C ASN A 172 -56.58 -45.37 31.44
N LEU A 173 -55.46 -45.17 30.72
CA LEU A 173 -55.00 -46.07 29.63
C LEU A 173 -53.86 -45.42 28.81
N LYS A 174 -52.76 -46.18 28.75
CA LYS A 174 -51.67 -46.36 27.78
C LYS A 174 -51.44 -45.44 26.55
N PRO A 175 -50.18 -45.43 26.05
CA PRO A 175 -49.62 -44.41 25.17
C PRO A 175 -49.79 -44.77 23.69
N GLN A 176 -49.71 -43.78 22.81
CA GLN A 176 -49.27 -43.99 21.43
C GLN A 176 -48.38 -42.82 21.00
N ILE A 177 -47.09 -43.17 20.85
CA ILE A 177 -46.05 -42.72 19.89
C ILE A 177 -46.07 -41.23 19.52
#